data_AF-A0A536WBG2-F1
#
_entry.id   AF-A0A536WBG2-F1
#
_cell.length_a   1.000
_cell.length_b   1.000
_cell.length_c   1.000
_cell.angle_alpha   90.00
_cell.angle_beta   90.00
_cell.angle_gamma   90.00
#
_symmetry.space_group_name_H-M   'P 1'
#
loop_
_entity.id
_entity.type
_entity.pdbx_description
1 polymer ?
#
loop_
_entity_poly.entity_id
_entity_poly.type
_entity_poly.pdbx_seq_one_letter_code
_entity_poly.pdbx_strand_id
1 'polypeptide(L)'
;MRKGLADKNPCYGVRRNPEKARRRYVEDAEFYAFLKFAEQKYEQSQRKHDGYLMLCVTAEIAYLTGQRREDVLVVPLRNVRSDGILFEQKKSDGDMRVLVEWTDALRTAVDKARALPRPVTGLYLICNRRGQPYTDKGFKAMWIRLQVQWKNASNERFWFHDLRAKAITDMKEQGRDAKEVSGHRTDAMVNRVYDRRRVRRGRAVK
;
A
#
# COMPACT_ATOMS: atom_id res chain seq x y z
N MET A 1 -29.33 3.20 -27.52
CA MET A 1 -28.89 1.83 -27.23
C MET A 1 -29.63 1.24 -26.04
N ARG A 2 -29.45 1.69 -24.78
CA ARG A 2 -30.29 1.20 -23.64
C ARG A 2 -31.45 2.13 -23.23
N LYS A 3 -31.35 3.44 -23.53
CA LYS A 3 -32.38 4.46 -23.27
C LYS A 3 -32.96 5.10 -24.56
N GLY A 4 -32.76 4.49 -25.73
CA GLY A 4 -33.25 5.04 -27.01
C GLY A 4 -32.56 6.31 -27.57
N LEU A 5 -31.73 7.00 -26.79
CA LEU A 5 -31.12 8.30 -27.17
C LEU A 5 -30.05 8.27 -28.29
N ALA A 6 -29.72 7.09 -28.83
CA ALA A 6 -28.72 6.94 -29.89
C ALA A 6 -28.85 5.55 -30.51
N ASP A 7 -28.80 5.45 -31.83
CA ASP A 7 -29.01 4.19 -32.55
C ASP A 7 -27.76 3.32 -32.62
N LYS A 8 -26.57 3.93 -32.47
CA LYS A 8 -25.28 3.24 -32.44
C LYS A 8 -24.35 3.84 -31.39
N ASN A 9 -23.38 3.05 -30.92
CA ASN A 9 -22.33 3.55 -30.03
C ASN A 9 -21.37 4.45 -30.84
N PRO A 10 -21.27 5.76 -30.54
CA PRO A 10 -20.40 6.67 -31.28
C PRO A 10 -18.90 6.37 -31.08
N CYS A 11 -18.54 5.59 -30.07
CA CYS A 11 -17.17 5.14 -29.84
C CYS A 11 -16.85 3.80 -30.53
N TYR A 12 -17.79 3.22 -31.28
CA TYR A 12 -17.54 2.00 -32.04
C TYR A 12 -16.51 2.28 -33.15
N GLY A 13 -15.44 1.50 -33.20
CA GLY A 13 -14.32 1.71 -34.14
C GLY A 13 -13.20 2.63 -33.62
N VAL A 14 -13.41 3.32 -32.50
CA VAL A 14 -12.35 4.12 -31.85
C VAL A 14 -11.48 3.19 -31.00
N ARG A 15 -10.21 3.02 -31.40
CA ARG A 15 -9.23 2.25 -30.61
C ARG A 15 -8.89 2.98 -29.32
N ARG A 16 -8.77 2.24 -28.22
CA ARG A 16 -8.22 2.78 -26.97
C ARG A 16 -6.74 3.08 -27.14
N ASN A 17 -6.26 4.14 -26.47
CA ASN A 17 -4.84 4.40 -26.41
C ASN A 17 -4.12 3.24 -25.72
N PRO A 18 -3.00 2.75 -26.29
CA PRO A 18 -2.21 1.71 -25.65
C PRO A 18 -1.53 2.30 -24.41
N GLU A 19 -1.87 1.78 -23.24
CA GLU A 19 -1.26 2.18 -21.97
C GLU A 19 -0.14 1.21 -21.61
N LYS A 20 1.06 1.75 -21.33
CA LYS A 20 2.16 0.97 -20.75
C LYS A 20 2.05 1.01 -19.23
N ALA A 21 1.86 -0.15 -18.61
CA ALA A 21 1.88 -0.26 -17.16
C ALA A 21 3.24 0.21 -16.61
N ARG A 22 3.22 1.09 -15.59
CA ARG A 22 4.40 1.48 -14.82
C ARG A 22 5.11 0.22 -14.31
N ARG A 23 6.45 0.16 -14.34
CA ARG A 23 7.26 -1.00 -13.92
C ARG A 23 8.25 -0.70 -12.77
N ARG A 24 8.09 0.42 -12.07
CA ARG A 24 8.98 0.78 -10.97
C ARG A 24 8.86 -0.25 -9.85
N TYR A 25 10.01 -0.83 -9.48
CA TYR A 25 10.19 -1.64 -8.28
C TYR A 25 10.99 -0.79 -7.29
N VAL A 26 10.57 -0.74 -6.02
CA VAL A 26 11.26 0.01 -4.97
C VAL A 26 12.22 -0.95 -4.29
N GLU A 27 13.51 -0.64 -4.30
CA GLU A 27 14.54 -1.48 -3.68
C GLU A 27 14.43 -1.42 -2.15
N ASP A 28 14.90 -2.45 -1.44
CA ASP A 28 14.87 -2.47 0.04
C ASP A 28 15.64 -1.30 0.63
N ALA A 29 16.87 -1.08 0.15
CA ALA A 29 17.71 0.02 0.61
C ALA A 29 17.03 1.38 0.41
N GLU A 30 16.36 1.58 -0.73
CA GLU A 30 15.60 2.80 -1.02
C GLU A 30 14.40 2.95 -0.08
N PHE A 31 13.65 1.87 0.13
CA PHE A 31 12.47 1.89 0.99
C PHE A 31 12.83 2.23 2.45
N TYR A 32 13.82 1.54 3.02
CA TYR A 32 14.26 1.80 4.39
C TYR A 32 14.94 3.17 4.53
N ALA A 33 15.67 3.63 3.51
CA ALA A 33 16.21 4.99 3.51
C ALA A 33 15.11 6.06 3.50
N PHE A 34 14.03 5.83 2.74
CA PHE A 34 12.86 6.71 2.74
C PHE A 34 12.15 6.75 4.11
N LEU A 35 11.99 5.60 4.78
CA LEU A 35 11.41 5.56 6.13
C LEU A 35 12.23 6.37 7.13
N LYS A 36 13.56 6.18 7.15
CA LYS A 36 14.49 6.95 7.99
C LYS A 36 14.45 8.44 7.68
N PHE A 37 14.42 8.81 6.40
CA PHE A 37 14.32 10.21 5.99
C PHE A 37 13.05 10.87 6.54
N ALA A 38 11.93 10.16 6.47
CA ALA A 38 10.66 10.67 6.94
C ALA A 38 10.58 10.77 8.49
N GLU A 39 11.22 9.85 9.21
CA GLU A 39 11.44 9.95 10.67
C GLU A 39 12.30 11.18 11.03
N GLN A 40 13.42 11.39 10.34
CA GLN A 40 14.28 12.57 10.54
C GLN A 40 13.52 13.88 10.28
N LYS A 41 12.69 13.93 9.24
CA LYS A 41 11.85 15.10 8.95
C LYS A 41 10.81 15.36 10.03
N TYR A 42 10.29 14.31 10.65
CA TYR A 42 9.40 14.44 11.81
C TYR A 42 10.14 15.04 13.01
N GLU A 43 11.32 14.51 13.36
CA GLU A 43 12.16 14.99 14.48
C GLU A 43 12.54 16.47 14.32
N GLN A 44 13.04 16.85 13.15
CA GLN A 44 13.44 18.24 12.82
C GLN A 44 12.28 19.23 12.93
N SER A 45 11.03 18.77 12.73
CA SER A 45 9.85 19.63 12.72
C SER A 45 9.27 19.93 14.11
N GLN A 46 9.87 19.40 15.18
CA GLN A 46 9.33 19.46 16.55
C GLN A 46 7.82 19.14 16.61
N ARG A 47 7.40 18.04 15.96
CA ARG A 47 6.01 17.55 15.94
C ARG A 47 5.00 18.41 15.15
N LYS A 48 5.45 19.41 14.37
CA LYS A 48 4.57 20.07 13.38
C LYS A 48 4.14 19.14 12.25
N HIS A 49 4.87 18.02 12.05
CA HIS A 49 4.59 17.03 11.02
C HIS A 49 4.30 15.63 11.57
N ASP A 50 3.44 15.47 12.58
CA ASP A 50 2.95 14.16 13.04
C ASP A 50 2.49 13.23 11.89
N GLY A 51 2.01 13.82 10.81
CA GLY A 51 1.63 13.10 9.61
C GLY A 51 2.76 12.28 8.97
N TYR A 52 4.03 12.66 9.10
CA TYR A 52 5.14 11.95 8.43
C TYR A 52 5.46 10.62 9.09
N LEU A 53 5.51 10.57 10.43
CA LEU A 53 5.70 9.30 11.14
C LEU A 53 4.51 8.36 10.86
N MET A 54 3.30 8.89 10.81
CA MET A 54 2.12 8.14 10.37
C MET A 54 2.28 7.59 8.94
N LEU A 55 2.82 8.37 8.00
CA LEU A 55 3.11 7.88 6.63
C LEU A 55 4.12 6.73 6.65
N CYS A 56 5.19 6.82 7.46
CA CYS A 56 6.20 5.77 7.58
C CYS A 56 5.58 4.45 8.02
N VAL A 57 4.87 4.49 9.15
CA VAL A 57 4.26 3.29 9.73
C VAL A 57 3.20 2.71 8.81
N THR A 58 2.41 3.57 8.15
CA THR A 58 1.43 3.12 7.16
C THR A 58 2.11 2.47 5.95
N ALA A 59 3.24 3.00 5.49
CA ALA A 59 4.01 2.43 4.39
C ALA A 59 4.64 1.07 4.77
N GLU A 60 5.18 0.95 5.97
CA GLU A 60 5.73 -0.29 6.53
C GLU A 60 4.65 -1.37 6.63
N ILE A 61 3.49 -1.07 7.22
CA ILE A 61 2.34 -2.00 7.29
C ILE A 61 1.85 -2.37 5.90
N ALA A 62 1.71 -1.41 4.97
CA ALA A 62 1.24 -1.70 3.62
C ALA A 62 2.21 -2.60 2.84
N TYR A 63 3.52 -2.44 3.04
CA TYR A 63 4.53 -3.33 2.48
C TYR A 63 4.44 -4.74 3.09
N LEU A 64 4.46 -4.85 4.41
CA LEU A 64 4.46 -6.15 5.10
C LEU A 64 3.19 -6.97 4.85
N THR A 65 2.04 -6.29 4.73
CA THR A 65 0.74 -6.94 4.50
C THR A 65 0.38 -7.08 3.02
N GLY A 66 1.09 -6.37 2.14
CA GLY A 66 0.76 -6.28 0.72
C GLY A 66 -0.61 -5.66 0.43
N GLN A 67 -1.30 -5.04 1.39
CA GLN A 67 -2.67 -4.54 1.24
C GLN A 67 -2.76 -3.21 0.48
N ARG A 68 -3.95 -2.86 -0.02
CA ARG A 68 -4.13 -1.55 -0.67
C ARG A 68 -4.09 -0.46 0.40
N ARG A 69 -3.57 0.70 0.02
CA ARG A 69 -3.56 1.90 0.87
C ARG A 69 -4.92 2.18 1.51
N GLU A 70 -5.98 2.15 0.70
CA GLU A 70 -7.34 2.44 1.14
C GLU A 70 -7.79 1.46 2.24
N ASP A 71 -7.47 0.18 2.09
CA ASP A 71 -7.79 -0.87 3.06
C ASP A 71 -6.96 -0.70 4.35
N VAL A 72 -5.67 -0.36 4.25
CA VAL A 72 -4.78 -0.11 5.40
C VAL A 72 -5.23 1.10 6.23
N LEU A 73 -5.67 2.17 5.58
CA LEU A 73 -6.08 3.41 6.26
C LEU A 73 -7.36 3.26 7.07
N VAL A 74 -8.20 2.27 6.76
CA VAL A 74 -9.50 2.09 7.40
C VAL A 74 -9.56 0.87 8.31
N VAL A 75 -8.41 0.26 8.66
CA VAL A 75 -8.34 -0.89 9.59
C VAL A 75 -8.87 -0.49 10.97
N PRO A 76 -9.99 -1.06 11.43
CA PRO A 76 -10.47 -0.87 12.79
C PRO A 76 -9.55 -1.57 13.81
N LEU A 77 -9.41 -1.03 15.02
CA LEU A 77 -8.62 -1.67 16.07
C LEU A 77 -9.14 -3.07 16.44
N ARG A 78 -10.46 -3.29 16.38
CA ARG A 78 -11.06 -4.63 16.61
C ARG A 78 -10.61 -5.68 15.58
N ASN A 79 -10.16 -5.26 14.41
CA ASN A 79 -9.65 -6.14 13.36
C ASN A 79 -8.16 -6.45 13.57
N VAL A 80 -7.49 -5.81 14.53
CA VAL A 80 -6.15 -6.18 15.00
C VAL A 80 -6.34 -7.23 16.10
N ARG A 81 -6.20 -8.50 15.72
CA ARG A 81 -6.53 -9.68 16.53
C ARG A 81 -5.26 -10.36 17.06
N SER A 82 -5.44 -11.37 17.90
CA SER A 82 -4.32 -12.17 18.44
C SER A 82 -3.57 -12.97 17.37
N ASP A 83 -4.28 -13.40 16.33
CA ASP A 83 -3.80 -14.20 15.19
C ASP A 83 -3.27 -13.36 14.02
N GLY A 84 -3.70 -12.09 13.89
CA GLY A 84 -3.21 -11.20 12.82
C GLY A 84 -4.00 -9.91 12.66
N ILE A 85 -3.93 -9.33 11.47
CA ILE A 85 -4.76 -8.20 11.05
C ILE A 85 -5.76 -8.65 10.00
N LEU A 86 -7.05 -8.44 10.28
CA LEU A 86 -8.15 -8.76 9.35
C LEU A 86 -8.49 -7.56 8.46
N PHE A 87 -8.26 -7.71 7.15
CA PHE A 87 -8.61 -6.71 6.14
C PHE A 87 -9.92 -7.07 5.44
N GLU A 88 -10.81 -6.09 5.31
CA GLU A 88 -12.08 -6.20 4.58
C GLU A 88 -11.96 -5.39 3.28
N GLN A 89 -11.73 -6.06 2.15
CA GLN A 89 -11.50 -5.40 0.87
C GLN A 89 -12.83 -5.16 0.13
N LYS A 90 -13.25 -3.90 0.01
CA LYS A 90 -14.55 -3.53 -0.59
C LYS A 90 -14.57 -3.44 -2.13
N LYS A 91 -13.41 -3.57 -2.78
CA LYS A 91 -13.24 -3.27 -4.22
C LYS A 91 -13.29 -4.50 -5.13
N SER A 92 -13.29 -5.69 -4.56
CA SER A 92 -13.52 -6.93 -5.30
C SER A 92 -15.04 -7.14 -5.44
N ASP A 93 -15.50 -7.91 -6.43
CA ASP A 93 -16.92 -8.31 -6.66
C ASP A 93 -17.49 -9.21 -5.53
N GLY A 94 -17.13 -8.92 -4.28
CA GLY A 94 -17.48 -9.65 -3.06
C GLY A 94 -16.66 -9.10 -1.89
N ASP A 95 -17.24 -9.16 -0.69
CA ASP A 95 -16.59 -8.82 0.58
C ASP A 95 -15.48 -9.84 0.90
N MET A 96 -14.33 -9.69 0.24
CA MET A 96 -13.18 -10.54 0.49
C MET A 96 -12.50 -10.11 1.79
N ARG A 97 -12.39 -11.06 2.72
CA ARG A 97 -11.69 -10.90 3.98
C ARG A 97 -10.34 -11.61 3.90
N VAL A 98 -9.28 -10.89 4.24
CA VAL A 98 -7.91 -11.43 4.26
C VAL A 98 -7.34 -11.26 5.66
N LEU A 99 -6.99 -12.36 6.31
CA LEU A 99 -6.24 -12.35 7.55
C LEU A 99 -4.75 -12.39 7.21
N VAL A 100 -4.01 -11.36 7.62
CA VAL A 100 -2.54 -11.37 7.54
C VAL A 100 -2.00 -11.73 8.92
N GLU A 101 -1.39 -12.90 9.01
CA GLU A 101 -0.81 -13.41 10.25
C GLU A 101 0.41 -12.58 10.70
N TRP A 102 0.69 -12.65 11.99
CA TRP A 102 1.77 -11.90 12.59
C TRP A 102 3.16 -12.39 12.15
N THR A 103 4.02 -11.41 11.88
CA THR A 103 5.47 -11.54 11.92
C THR A 103 6.02 -10.55 12.94
N ASP A 104 7.24 -10.76 13.43
CA ASP A 104 7.86 -9.82 14.39
C ASP A 104 7.96 -8.39 13.82
N ALA A 105 8.25 -8.29 12.52
CA ALA A 105 8.26 -7.02 11.80
C ALA A 105 6.86 -6.37 11.77
N LEU A 106 5.80 -7.14 11.50
CA LEU A 106 4.44 -6.62 11.46
C LEU A 106 3.95 -6.19 12.85
N ARG A 107 4.28 -6.97 13.90
CA ARG A 107 3.98 -6.58 15.29
C ARG A 107 4.65 -5.26 15.63
N THR A 108 5.95 -5.15 15.35
CA THR A 108 6.73 -3.93 15.58
C THR A 108 6.11 -2.72 14.86
N ALA A 109 5.71 -2.87 13.60
CA ALA A 109 5.07 -1.79 12.85
C ALA A 109 3.71 -1.39 13.44
N VAL A 110 2.91 -2.34 13.90
CA VAL A 110 1.63 -2.09 14.58
C VAL A 110 1.83 -1.41 15.94
N ASP A 111 2.84 -1.80 16.69
CA ASP A 111 3.16 -1.19 17.98
C ASP A 111 3.60 0.27 17.79
N LYS A 112 4.44 0.54 16.79
CA LYS A 112 4.75 1.92 16.36
C LYS A 112 3.48 2.69 16.00
N ALA A 113 2.53 2.08 15.29
CA ALA A 113 1.26 2.72 14.93
C ALA A 113 0.43 3.09 16.17
N ARG A 114 0.37 2.18 17.15
CA ARG A 114 -0.36 2.39 18.42
C ARG A 114 0.29 3.46 19.29
N ALA A 115 1.62 3.59 19.24
CA ALA A 115 2.38 4.59 19.97
C ALA A 115 2.26 6.02 19.39
N LEU A 116 1.71 6.19 18.19
CA LEU A 116 1.48 7.52 17.61
C LEU A 116 0.51 8.33 18.46
N PRO A 117 0.70 9.67 18.56
CA PRO A 117 -0.27 10.54 19.24
C PRO A 117 -1.67 10.38 18.66
N ARG A 118 -2.59 9.85 19.47
CA ARG A 118 -3.97 9.56 19.07
C ARG A 118 -4.94 9.91 20.19
N PRO A 119 -6.20 10.27 19.86
CA PRO A 119 -7.23 10.39 20.88
C PRO A 119 -7.60 8.99 21.42
N VAL A 120 -7.96 8.94 22.70
CA VAL A 120 -8.43 7.72 23.38
C VAL A 120 -9.65 7.12 22.67
N THR A 121 -10.49 7.96 22.06
CA THR A 121 -11.70 7.59 21.33
C THR A 121 -11.44 7.07 19.90
N GLY A 122 -10.20 7.10 19.41
CA GLY A 122 -9.90 6.63 18.06
C GLY A 122 -10.21 5.14 17.91
N LEU A 123 -10.98 4.77 16.89
CA LEU A 123 -11.37 3.36 16.66
C LEU A 123 -10.53 2.65 15.59
N TYR A 124 -9.65 3.38 14.90
CA TYR A 124 -8.83 2.87 13.81
C TYR A 124 -7.38 2.69 14.23
N LEU A 125 -6.68 1.76 13.58
CA LEU A 125 -5.24 1.55 13.80
C LEU A 125 -4.46 2.79 13.37
N ILE A 126 -4.74 3.29 12.16
CA ILE A 126 -4.20 4.54 11.64
C ILE A 126 -5.30 5.60 11.71
N CYS A 127 -5.13 6.62 12.54
CA CYS A 127 -6.12 7.68 12.70
C CYS A 127 -5.49 9.07 12.80
N ASN A 128 -6.26 10.07 12.42
CA ASN A 128 -5.90 11.47 12.58
C ASN A 128 -6.19 11.94 14.01
N ARG A 129 -5.87 13.22 14.29
CA ARG A 129 -6.07 13.84 15.62
C ARG A 129 -7.53 13.83 16.12
N ARG A 130 -8.52 13.59 15.25
CA ARG A 130 -9.94 13.45 15.60
C ARG A 130 -10.37 11.99 15.77
N GLY A 131 -9.44 11.04 15.69
CA GLY A 131 -9.71 9.60 15.84
C GLY A 131 -10.32 8.96 14.60
N GLN A 132 -10.44 9.72 13.50
CA GLN A 132 -11.00 9.27 12.24
C GLN A 132 -9.90 8.78 11.28
N PRO A 133 -10.21 7.92 10.31
CA PRO A 133 -9.28 7.55 9.25
C PRO A 133 -8.79 8.78 8.49
N TYR A 134 -7.58 8.69 7.91
CA TYR A 134 -7.14 9.70 6.95
C TYR A 134 -7.94 9.55 5.65
N THR A 135 -8.34 10.67 5.06
CA THR A 135 -8.95 10.66 3.74
C THR A 135 -7.92 10.31 2.68
N ASP A 136 -8.35 9.65 1.60
CA ASP A 136 -7.47 9.28 0.50
C ASP A 136 -6.70 10.47 -0.09
N LYS A 137 -7.42 11.59 -0.27
CA LYS A 137 -6.88 12.87 -0.77
C LYS A 137 -5.86 13.46 0.21
N GLY A 138 -6.19 13.51 1.50
CA GLY A 138 -5.31 14.05 2.54
C GLY A 138 -4.01 13.25 2.64
N PHE A 139 -4.12 11.92 2.65
CA PHE A 139 -2.97 11.03 2.64
C PHE A 139 -2.10 11.26 1.40
N LYS A 140 -2.72 11.30 0.20
CA LYS A 140 -1.99 11.49 -1.05
C LYS A 140 -1.24 12.82 -1.07
N ALA A 141 -1.85 13.89 -0.57
CA ALA A 141 -1.21 15.20 -0.49
C ALA A 141 0.03 15.17 0.41
N MET A 142 -0.07 14.55 1.60
CA MET A 142 1.07 14.40 2.51
C MET A 142 2.18 13.53 1.90
N TRP A 143 1.82 12.41 1.27
CA TRP A 143 2.77 11.54 0.57
C TRP A 143 3.53 12.28 -0.53
N ILE A 144 2.82 13.05 -1.37
CA ILE A 144 3.44 13.83 -2.44
C ILE A 144 4.39 14.88 -1.85
N ARG A 145 4.00 15.57 -0.78
CA ARG A 145 4.87 16.56 -0.10
C ARG A 145 6.18 15.92 0.36
N LEU A 146 6.10 14.76 1.01
CA LEU A 146 7.27 14.03 1.47
C LEU A 146 8.13 13.53 0.29
N GLN A 147 7.51 13.02 -0.77
CA GLN A 147 8.20 12.60 -2.01
C GLN A 147 8.90 13.76 -2.74
N VAL A 148 8.36 14.99 -2.67
CA VAL A 148 9.04 16.18 -3.20
C VAL A 148 10.30 16.47 -2.38
N GLN A 149 10.22 16.41 -1.05
CA GLN A 149 11.40 16.59 -0.19
C GLN A 149 12.44 15.50 -0.42
N TRP A 150 12.00 14.24 -0.57
CA TRP A 150 12.85 13.10 -0.91
C TRP A 150 13.60 13.31 -2.23
N LYS A 151 12.89 13.79 -3.26
CA LYS A 151 13.49 14.16 -4.55
C LYS A 151 14.50 15.29 -4.42
N ASN A 152 14.21 16.30 -3.61
CA ASN A 152 15.11 17.43 -3.39
C ASN A 152 16.40 17.00 -2.65
N ALA A 153 16.39 15.85 -1.98
CA ALA A 153 17.58 15.18 -1.43
C ALA A 153 18.25 14.24 -2.46
N SER A 154 18.05 14.47 -3.76
CA SER A 154 18.64 13.72 -4.88
C SER A 154 18.22 12.25 -5.01
N ASN A 155 17.07 11.86 -4.44
CA ASN A 155 16.54 10.52 -4.57
C ASN A 155 15.45 10.40 -5.65
N GLU A 156 15.18 9.18 -6.11
CA GLU A 156 14.08 8.94 -7.04
C GLU A 156 12.72 8.85 -6.32
N ARG A 157 11.67 9.42 -6.92
CA ARG A 157 10.31 9.35 -6.35
C ARG A 157 9.62 8.03 -6.69
N PHE A 158 8.83 7.54 -5.75
CA PHE A 158 7.91 6.43 -5.96
C PHE A 158 6.50 6.75 -5.47
N TRP A 159 5.50 6.01 -5.96
CA TRP A 159 4.13 6.12 -5.49
C TRP A 159 3.87 5.14 -4.37
N PHE A 160 2.91 5.45 -3.51
CA PHE A 160 2.50 4.52 -2.46
C PHE A 160 2.06 3.16 -3.01
N HIS A 161 1.40 3.13 -4.18
CA HIS A 161 0.99 1.85 -4.79
C HIS A 161 2.16 1.04 -5.35
N ASP A 162 3.35 1.63 -5.53
CA ASP A 162 4.57 0.89 -5.89
C ASP A 162 4.98 -0.05 -4.73
N LEU A 163 4.64 0.28 -3.46
CA LEU A 163 4.92 -0.57 -2.29
C LEU A 163 4.12 -1.87 -2.29
N ARG A 164 2.87 -1.85 -2.77
CA ARG A 164 2.09 -3.08 -2.93
C ARG A 164 2.69 -3.97 -4.03
N ALA A 165 3.16 -3.38 -5.12
CA ALA A 165 3.87 -4.12 -6.16
C ALA A 165 5.18 -4.72 -5.64
N LYS A 166 5.91 -3.96 -4.82
CA LYS A 166 7.09 -4.45 -4.08
C LYS A 166 6.73 -5.66 -3.22
N ALA A 167 5.79 -5.52 -2.29
CA ALA A 167 5.35 -6.57 -1.38
C ALA A 167 5.00 -7.88 -2.11
N ILE A 168 4.18 -7.78 -3.17
CA ILE A 168 3.76 -8.92 -3.97
C ILE A 168 4.93 -9.54 -4.72
N THR A 169 5.86 -8.73 -5.23
CA THR A 169 7.08 -9.20 -5.89
C THR A 169 7.92 -10.03 -4.91
N ASP A 170 8.18 -9.49 -3.72
CA ASP A 170 9.03 -10.11 -2.70
C ASP A 170 8.42 -11.41 -2.17
N MET A 171 7.10 -11.42 -1.90
CA MET A 171 6.37 -12.64 -1.51
C MET A 171 6.53 -13.75 -2.55
N LYS A 172 6.50 -13.42 -3.84
CA LYS A 172 6.68 -14.41 -4.91
C LYS A 172 8.12 -14.88 -5.05
N GLU A 173 9.11 -14.02 -4.81
CA GLU A 173 10.51 -14.43 -4.75
C GLU A 173 10.78 -15.39 -3.60
N GLN A 174 10.08 -15.21 -2.48
CA GLN A 174 10.10 -16.11 -1.33
C GLN A 174 9.27 -17.39 -1.53
N GLY A 175 8.63 -17.56 -2.68
CA GLY A 175 7.78 -18.72 -2.98
C GLY A 175 6.45 -18.75 -2.21
N ARG A 176 6.03 -17.64 -1.59
CA ARG A 176 4.74 -17.53 -0.91
C ARG A 176 3.62 -17.31 -1.93
N ASP A 177 2.42 -17.80 -1.60
CA ASP A 177 1.25 -17.52 -2.42
C ASP A 177 0.79 -16.06 -2.21
N ALA A 178 1.29 -15.19 -3.10
CA ALA A 178 0.92 -13.79 -3.08
C ALA A 178 -0.57 -13.55 -3.39
N LYS A 179 -1.30 -14.52 -3.96
CA LYS A 179 -2.74 -14.39 -4.25
C LYS A 179 -3.56 -14.32 -2.96
N GLU A 180 -3.28 -15.21 -2.01
CA GLU A 180 -3.99 -15.28 -0.73
C GLU A 180 -3.79 -14.00 0.10
N VAL A 181 -2.55 -13.52 0.18
CA VAL A 181 -2.22 -12.31 0.94
C VAL A 181 -2.72 -11.05 0.23
N SER A 182 -2.66 -10.98 -1.10
CA SER A 182 -3.08 -9.78 -1.82
C SER A 182 -4.60 -9.68 -2.02
N GLY A 183 -5.35 -10.78 -1.89
CA GLY A 183 -6.79 -10.82 -2.16
C GLY A 183 -7.13 -10.66 -3.64
N HIS A 184 -6.25 -11.10 -4.55
CA HIS A 184 -6.52 -11.10 -5.99
C HIS A 184 -7.26 -12.38 -6.41
N ARG A 185 -8.28 -12.23 -7.26
CA ARG A 185 -9.09 -13.36 -7.74
C ARG A 185 -8.29 -14.37 -8.59
N THR A 186 -7.29 -13.89 -9.33
CA THR A 186 -6.51 -14.71 -10.27
C THR A 186 -5.02 -14.37 -10.24
N ASP A 187 -4.18 -15.39 -10.43
CA ASP A 187 -2.72 -15.22 -10.54
C ASP A 187 -2.33 -14.40 -11.77
N ALA A 188 -3.15 -14.42 -12.82
CA ALA A 188 -2.93 -13.61 -14.01
C ALA A 188 -2.85 -12.10 -13.69
N MET A 189 -3.69 -11.61 -12.77
CA MET A 189 -3.64 -10.21 -12.33
C MET A 189 -2.38 -9.91 -11.52
N VAL A 190 -2.01 -10.81 -10.61
CA VAL A 190 -0.78 -10.73 -9.80
C VAL A 190 0.45 -10.70 -10.72
N ASN A 191 0.54 -11.64 -11.66
CA ASN A 191 1.64 -11.78 -12.61
C ASN A 191 1.75 -10.58 -13.57
N ARG A 192 0.62 -10.05 -14.07
CA ARG A 192 0.64 -8.97 -15.06
C ARG A 192 0.88 -7.60 -14.45
N VAL A 193 0.28 -7.33 -13.29
CA VAL A 193 0.21 -5.98 -12.71
C VAL A 193 1.25 -5.76 -11.62
N TYR A 194 1.58 -6.79 -10.85
CA TYR A 194 2.35 -6.63 -9.61
C TYR A 194 3.69 -7.33 -9.60
N ASP A 195 3.90 -8.38 -10.41
CA ASP A 195 5.22 -9.01 -10.54
C ASP A 195 6.20 -8.05 -11.21
N ARG A 196 7.15 -7.53 -10.43
CA ARG A 196 8.21 -6.62 -10.90
C ARG A 196 9.59 -7.28 -10.96
N ARG A 197 9.66 -8.61 -10.83
CA ARG A 197 10.93 -9.34 -10.89
C ARG A 197 11.64 -9.04 -12.20
N ARG A 198 12.86 -8.52 -12.11
CA ARG A 198 13.71 -8.25 -13.28
C ARG A 198 14.43 -9.50 -13.78
N VAL A 199 14.65 -10.46 -12.89
CA VAL A 199 15.32 -11.74 -13.20
C VAL A 199 14.39 -12.87 -12.76
N ARG A 200 14.08 -13.80 -13.66
CA ARG A 200 13.38 -15.04 -13.31
C ARG A 200 14.44 -16.09 -12.96
N ARG A 201 14.53 -16.45 -11.69
CA ARG A 201 15.41 -17.53 -11.23
C ARG A 201 14.65 -18.86 -11.35
N GLY A 202 15.16 -19.76 -12.17
CA GLY A 202 14.71 -21.15 -12.25
C GLY A 202 15.78 -22.06 -11.65
N ARG A 203 15.38 -23.11 -10.93
CA ARG A 203 16.33 -24.18 -10.58
C ARG A 203 16.74 -24.89 -11.87
N ALA A 204 18.04 -25.09 -12.05
CA ALA A 204 18.54 -25.94 -13.12
C ALA A 204 17.97 -27.35 -12.96
N VAL A 205 17.74 -28.05 -14.08
CA VAL A 205 17.38 -29.46 -14.04
C VAL A 205 18.66 -30.25 -13.71
N LYS A 206 18.58 -31.08 -12.66
CA LYS A 206 19.67 -31.73 -11.90
C LYS A 206 20.31 -30.83 -10.85
#